data_AF-C2END9-F1
#
_entry.id   AF-C2END9-F1
#
_cell.length_a   1.000
_cell.length_b   1.000
_cell.length_c   1.000
_cell.angle_alpha   90.00
_cell.angle_beta   90.00
_cell.angle_gamma   90.00
#
_symmetry.space_group_name_H-M   'P 1'
#
loop_
_entity.id
_entity.type
_entity.pdbx_description
1 polymer ?
#
loop_
_entity_poly.entity_id
_entity_poly.type
_entity_poly.pdbx_seq_one_letter_code
_entity_poly.pdbx_strand_id
1 'polypeptide(L)'
;MEYCETITEKIEGVGFYSPSGHFSEVHLLLEPGSPNSGIRLENKIPHGLLDKKWQKQIMTVLKSNKLLGVLTNSPLTDIKITLIGGSQQTKYSHASDYRNAALRAVRQGLMKLRARNAVKILSAFNKVELEVEERHYSQIVALIGQNRGNVLAAMDKNKKIKMNITMPEENLSSFEKKLRLLTNDDYQLTIIKQEFVFAHHQQRIIDQVAYNPEKDLENSANAVSCPHASDDLIVPWNKVEQIVFYPMSKI
;
A
#
# COMPACT_ATOMS: atom_id res chain seq x y z
N MET A 1 -3.03 1.79 -12.24
CA MET A 1 -3.31 0.98 -11.03
C MET A 1 -4.56 1.57 -10.41
N GLU A 2 -5.60 0.78 -10.20
CA GLU A 2 -6.90 1.29 -9.72
C GLU A 2 -6.87 1.58 -8.22
N TYR A 3 -6.17 0.72 -7.46
CA TYR A 3 -6.09 0.80 -6.02
C TYR A 3 -4.64 0.72 -5.52
N CYS A 4 -4.40 1.39 -4.40
CA CYS A 4 -3.25 1.21 -3.53
C CYS A 4 -3.74 0.91 -2.10
N GLU A 5 -2.86 0.44 -1.22
CA GLU A 5 -3.16 0.25 0.20
C GLU A 5 -2.24 1.12 1.07
N THR A 6 -2.75 1.60 2.20
CA THR A 6 -2.02 2.39 3.20
C THR A 6 -2.42 1.97 4.62
N ILE A 7 -1.81 2.57 5.63
CA ILE A 7 -2.08 2.30 7.04
C ILE A 7 -2.47 3.57 7.80
N THR A 8 -3.24 3.40 8.88
CA THR A 8 -3.75 4.51 9.71
C THR A 8 -3.19 4.50 11.13
N GLU A 9 -2.53 3.43 11.53
CA GLU A 9 -1.87 3.29 12.83
C GLU A 9 -0.43 2.84 12.64
N LYS A 10 0.42 3.16 13.62
CA LYS A 10 1.79 2.63 13.68
C LYS A 10 1.80 1.20 14.23
N ILE A 11 2.71 0.36 13.74
CA ILE A 11 2.91 -0.99 14.24
C ILE A 11 4.35 -1.45 14.06
N GLU A 12 4.84 -2.32 14.93
CA GLU A 12 6.02 -3.15 14.65
C GLU A 12 5.60 -4.42 13.94
N GLY A 13 6.18 -4.63 12.76
CA GLY A 13 6.11 -5.86 12.00
C GLY A 13 7.41 -6.66 12.16
N VAL A 14 7.30 -7.97 12.31
CA VAL A 14 8.45 -8.86 12.49
C VAL A 14 8.48 -9.97 11.45
N GLY A 15 9.65 -10.15 10.87
CA GLY A 15 9.91 -11.24 9.94
C GLY A 15 10.98 -12.14 10.50
N PHE A 16 10.62 -13.41 10.70
CA PHE A 16 11.51 -14.45 11.17
C PHE A 16 11.63 -15.53 10.10
N TYR A 17 12.87 -15.79 9.65
CA TYR A 17 13.17 -16.79 8.63
C TYR A 17 14.42 -17.57 9.03
N SER A 18 14.22 -18.79 9.49
CA SER A 18 15.26 -19.70 9.96
C SER A 18 14.94 -21.16 9.60
N PRO A 19 14.90 -21.53 8.30
CA PRO A 19 14.94 -22.94 7.92
C PRO A 19 16.30 -23.57 8.28
N SER A 20 16.44 -24.89 8.10
CA SER A 20 17.65 -25.63 8.49
C SER A 20 18.94 -25.02 7.92
N GLY A 21 19.83 -24.57 8.81
CA GLY A 21 21.11 -23.94 8.44
C GLY A 21 21.03 -22.45 8.09
N HIS A 22 19.87 -21.82 8.28
CA HIS A 22 19.63 -20.41 7.97
C HIS A 22 19.12 -19.65 9.19
N PHE A 23 19.41 -18.35 9.28
CA PHE A 23 18.87 -17.49 10.33
C PHE A 23 18.82 -16.02 9.90
N SER A 24 17.65 -15.42 10.02
CA SER A 24 17.45 -13.98 9.91
C SER A 24 16.20 -13.55 10.66
N GLU A 25 16.31 -12.41 11.33
CA GLU A 25 15.21 -11.77 12.02
C GLU A 25 15.27 -10.26 11.77
N VAL A 26 14.13 -9.67 11.39
CA VAL A 26 14.03 -8.26 11.02
C VAL A 26 12.81 -7.63 11.69
N HIS A 27 13.02 -6.51 12.36
CA HIS A 27 11.96 -5.72 12.99
C HIS A 27 11.82 -4.38 12.25
N LEU A 28 10.61 -4.10 11.77
CA LEU A 28 10.28 -2.88 11.05
C LEU A 28 9.18 -2.12 11.77
N LEU A 29 9.39 -0.83 12.04
CA LEU A 29 8.31 0.07 12.41
C LEU A 29 7.62 0.55 11.13
N LEU A 30 6.33 0.26 10.99
CA LEU A 30 5.48 0.82 9.95
C LEU A 30 4.70 1.99 10.55
N GLU A 31 4.78 3.15 9.93
CA GLU A 31 4.08 4.37 10.36
C GLU A 31 3.29 4.96 9.18
N PRO A 32 2.07 5.52 9.40
CA PRO A 32 1.37 6.26 8.36
C PRO A 32 2.24 7.38 7.80
N GLY A 33 2.32 7.46 6.48
CA GLY A 33 2.99 8.54 5.76
C GLY A 33 2.03 9.69 5.44
N SER A 34 2.58 10.78 4.90
CA SER A 34 1.76 11.85 4.33
C SER A 34 1.05 11.35 3.06
N PRO A 35 -0.15 11.85 2.72
CA PRO A 35 -0.82 11.47 1.48
C PRO A 35 0.05 11.70 0.25
N ASN A 36 0.08 10.74 -0.67
CA ASN A 36 0.88 10.73 -1.90
C ASN A 36 2.40 10.84 -1.67
N SER A 37 2.90 10.45 -0.49
CA SER A 37 4.33 10.45 -0.18
C SER A 37 5.06 9.18 -0.63
N GLY A 38 4.33 8.14 -1.03
CA GLY A 38 4.91 6.86 -1.42
C GLY A 38 5.49 6.10 -0.24
N ILE A 39 6.40 5.16 -0.52
CA ILE A 39 7.15 4.44 0.51
C ILE A 39 8.39 5.24 0.91
N ARG A 40 8.49 5.57 2.19
CA ARG A 40 9.69 6.19 2.77
C ARG A 40 10.43 5.17 3.62
N LEU A 41 11.73 5.04 3.42
CA LEU A 41 12.54 4.07 4.13
C LEU A 41 13.55 4.78 5.03
N GLU A 42 13.68 4.31 6.27
CA GLU A 42 14.66 4.81 7.23
C GLU A 42 15.37 3.65 7.92
N ASN A 43 16.63 3.83 8.29
CA ASN A 43 17.39 2.87 9.07
C ASN A 43 17.83 3.53 10.38
N LYS A 44 17.33 3.01 11.51
CA LYS A 44 17.63 3.50 12.86
C LYS A 44 18.30 2.44 13.73
N ILE A 45 18.96 1.44 13.12
CA ILE A 45 19.65 0.40 13.86
C ILE A 45 20.77 1.02 14.72
N PRO A 46 20.77 0.79 16.06
CA PRO A 46 21.86 1.18 16.93
C PRO A 46 23.20 0.56 16.50
N HIS A 47 24.30 1.26 16.80
CA HIS A 47 25.62 0.76 16.48
C HIS A 47 25.89 -0.61 17.12
N GLY A 48 26.37 -1.58 16.33
CA GLY A 48 26.72 -2.91 16.79
C GLY A 48 25.56 -3.89 16.95
N LEU A 49 24.31 -3.47 16.78
CA LEU A 49 23.15 -4.37 16.94
C LEU A 49 23.02 -5.38 15.78
N LEU A 50 23.15 -4.91 14.55
CA LEU A 50 23.08 -5.73 13.33
C LEU A 50 24.20 -5.33 12.38
N ASP A 51 24.86 -6.29 11.71
CA ASP A 51 25.93 -5.97 10.78
C ASP A 51 25.45 -5.03 9.66
N LYS A 52 26.27 -4.03 9.31
CA LYS A 52 25.95 -3.05 8.25
C LYS A 52 25.61 -3.69 6.91
N LYS A 53 26.20 -4.84 6.58
CA LYS A 53 25.88 -5.59 5.35
C LYS A 53 24.43 -6.04 5.31
N TRP A 54 23.87 -6.50 6.44
CA TRP A 54 22.48 -6.95 6.51
C TRP A 54 21.52 -5.78 6.52
N GLN A 55 21.85 -4.71 7.24
CA GLN A 55 21.09 -3.46 7.16
C GLN A 55 20.97 -2.98 5.70
N LYS A 56 22.09 -2.90 4.98
CA LYS A 56 22.11 -2.52 3.56
C LYS A 56 21.27 -3.46 2.69
N GLN A 57 21.36 -4.77 2.94
CA GLN A 57 20.57 -5.78 2.23
C GLN A 57 19.07 -5.59 2.46
N ILE A 58 18.63 -5.44 3.71
CA ILE A 58 17.23 -5.18 4.07
C ILE A 58 16.72 -3.92 3.38
N MET A 59 17.46 -2.81 3.49
CA MET A 59 17.04 -1.54 2.87
C MET A 59 16.99 -1.63 1.35
N THR A 60 17.90 -2.37 0.72
CA THR A 60 17.89 -2.61 -0.73
C THR A 60 16.69 -3.45 -1.14
N VAL A 61 16.35 -4.49 -0.38
CA VAL A 61 15.17 -5.33 -0.62
C VAL A 61 13.91 -4.48 -0.51
N LEU A 62 13.74 -3.71 0.56
CA LEU A 62 12.57 -2.86 0.75
C LEU A 62 12.43 -1.80 -0.35
N LYS A 63 13.55 -1.26 -0.86
CA LYS A 63 13.55 -0.26 -1.94
C LYS A 63 13.25 -0.85 -3.32
N SER A 64 13.75 -2.05 -3.60
CA SER A 64 13.68 -2.67 -4.93
C SER A 64 12.42 -3.50 -5.17
N ASN A 65 11.75 -3.96 -4.12
CA ASN A 65 10.54 -4.74 -4.23
C ASN A 65 9.30 -3.85 -4.16
N LYS A 66 8.32 -4.17 -5.01
CA LYS A 66 6.97 -3.62 -4.91
C LYS A 66 6.28 -4.25 -3.70
N LEU A 67 6.12 -3.48 -2.63
CA LEU A 67 5.45 -3.96 -1.42
C LEU A 67 3.94 -4.00 -1.66
N LEU A 68 3.29 -5.10 -1.28
CA LEU A 68 1.87 -5.35 -1.51
C LEU A 68 1.11 -5.43 -0.19
N GLY A 69 -0.09 -4.87 -0.19
CA GLY A 69 -1.02 -4.86 0.92
C GLY A 69 -1.72 -6.20 1.12
N VAL A 70 -2.48 -6.28 2.20
CA VAL A 70 -3.10 -7.52 2.70
C VAL A 70 -4.60 -7.58 2.44
N LEU A 71 -5.21 -6.49 1.98
CA LEU A 71 -6.64 -6.43 1.70
C LEU A 71 -6.97 -6.90 0.28
N THR A 72 -6.22 -6.42 -0.71
CA THR A 72 -6.50 -6.64 -2.13
C THR A 72 -5.25 -7.00 -2.93
N ASN A 73 -4.15 -7.32 -2.25
CA ASN A 73 -2.82 -7.50 -2.84
C ASN A 73 -2.38 -6.30 -3.69
N SER A 74 -2.88 -5.11 -3.36
CA SER A 74 -2.60 -3.89 -4.10
C SER A 74 -1.32 -3.23 -3.58
N PRO A 75 -0.67 -2.37 -4.38
CA PRO A 75 0.61 -1.79 -3.99
C PRO A 75 0.47 -0.92 -2.74
N LEU A 76 1.43 -1.01 -1.83
CA LEU A 76 1.48 -0.13 -0.67
C LEU A 76 1.98 1.26 -1.05
N THR A 77 1.40 2.28 -0.44
CA THR A 77 1.84 3.66 -0.53
C THR A 77 1.58 4.42 0.77
N ASP A 78 2.24 5.56 0.90
CA ASP A 78 2.07 6.49 2.02
C ASP A 78 2.37 5.81 3.36
N ILE A 79 3.49 5.09 3.40
CA ILE A 79 3.98 4.40 4.59
C ILE A 79 5.44 4.76 4.78
N LYS A 80 5.80 5.10 6.02
CA LYS A 80 7.19 5.15 6.45
C LYS A 80 7.56 3.81 7.10
N ILE A 81 8.59 3.17 6.59
CA ILE A 81 9.12 1.90 7.07
C ILE A 81 10.50 2.15 7.64
N THR A 82 10.65 1.95 8.95
CA THR A 82 11.92 2.15 9.66
C THR A 82 12.47 0.81 10.11
N LEU A 83 13.71 0.48 9.72
CA LEU A 83 14.45 -0.63 10.29
C LEU A 83 14.89 -0.26 11.72
N ILE A 84 14.31 -0.94 12.72
CA ILE A 84 14.47 -0.62 14.15
C ILE A 84 15.18 -1.72 14.93
N GLY A 85 15.25 -2.93 14.40
CA GLY A 85 15.86 -4.06 15.09
C GLY A 85 16.02 -5.29 14.21
N GLY A 86 16.62 -6.33 14.79
CA GLY A 86 16.84 -7.61 14.14
C GLY A 86 17.92 -8.40 14.85
N SER A 87 18.06 -9.66 14.45
CA SER A 87 19.04 -10.59 15.01
C SER A 87 19.78 -11.30 13.89
N GLN A 88 21.02 -11.71 14.19
CA GLN A 88 21.90 -12.42 13.27
C GLN A 88 22.59 -13.61 13.95
N GLN A 89 22.97 -14.62 13.16
CA GLN A 89 23.86 -15.69 13.59
C GLN A 89 24.99 -15.85 12.57
N THR A 90 26.23 -15.63 13.01
CA THR A 90 27.41 -15.51 12.12
C THR A 90 27.58 -16.68 11.14
N LYS A 91 27.25 -17.91 11.56
CA LYS A 91 27.40 -19.11 10.72
C LYS A 91 26.21 -19.39 9.80
N TYR A 92 25.04 -18.83 10.09
CA TYR A 92 23.78 -19.23 9.46
C TYR A 92 23.04 -18.07 8.79
N SER A 93 23.53 -16.83 8.90
CA SER A 93 22.90 -15.68 8.26
C SER A 93 23.43 -15.44 6.84
N HIS A 94 22.54 -15.52 5.85
CA HIS A 94 22.84 -15.24 4.45
C HIS A 94 22.02 -14.05 3.91
N ALA A 95 22.48 -13.43 2.83
CA ALA A 95 21.81 -12.26 2.23
C ALA A 95 20.39 -12.57 1.72
N SER A 96 20.15 -13.80 1.25
CA SER A 96 18.83 -14.30 0.83
C SER A 96 17.85 -14.41 2.00
N ASP A 97 18.34 -14.68 3.21
CA ASP A 97 17.50 -14.88 4.38
C ASP A 97 16.89 -13.55 4.81
N TYR A 98 17.71 -12.49 4.86
CA TYR A 98 17.24 -11.13 5.13
C TYR A 98 16.26 -10.58 4.09
N ARG A 99 16.30 -11.07 2.84
CA ARG A 99 15.25 -10.75 1.86
C ARG A 99 13.90 -11.33 2.31
N ASN A 100 13.89 -12.61 2.71
CA ASN A 100 12.69 -13.28 3.19
C ASN A 100 12.17 -12.62 4.48
N ALA A 101 13.05 -12.40 5.46
CA ALA A 101 12.67 -11.76 6.72
C ALA A 101 12.15 -10.33 6.52
N ALA A 102 12.79 -9.49 5.69
CA ALA A 102 12.33 -8.12 5.47
C ALA A 102 10.91 -8.04 4.87
N LEU A 103 10.61 -8.87 3.86
CA LEU A 103 9.28 -8.88 3.24
C LEU A 103 8.21 -9.47 4.19
N ARG A 104 8.56 -10.51 4.95
CA ARG A 104 7.70 -11.09 6.00
C ARG A 104 7.42 -10.07 7.10
N ALA A 105 8.40 -9.26 7.50
CA ALA A 105 8.21 -8.22 8.51
C ALA A 105 7.16 -7.19 8.10
N VAL A 106 7.22 -6.70 6.86
CA VAL A 106 6.17 -5.82 6.32
C VAL A 106 4.81 -6.52 6.35
N ARG A 107 4.73 -7.75 5.83
CA ARG A 107 3.47 -8.50 5.72
C ARG A 107 2.86 -8.85 7.07
N GLN A 108 3.67 -9.22 8.06
CA GLN A 108 3.22 -9.52 9.41
C GLN A 108 2.67 -8.25 10.10
N GLY A 109 3.37 -7.12 9.97
CA GLY A 109 2.86 -5.83 10.46
C GLY A 109 1.52 -5.44 9.84
N LEU A 110 1.37 -5.64 8.53
CA LEU A 110 0.11 -5.39 7.84
C LEU A 110 -1.01 -6.34 8.28
N MET A 111 -0.72 -7.62 8.51
CA MET A 111 -1.71 -8.57 9.04
C MET A 111 -2.21 -8.16 10.43
N LYS A 112 -1.31 -7.69 11.30
CA LYS A 112 -1.68 -7.11 12.60
C LYS A 112 -2.58 -5.89 12.46
N LEU A 113 -2.23 -4.97 11.56
CA LEU A 113 -3.05 -3.77 11.30
C LEU A 113 -4.39 -4.14 10.65
N ARG A 114 -4.44 -5.14 9.79
CA ARG A 114 -5.69 -5.65 9.18
C ARG A 114 -6.64 -6.16 10.26
N ALA A 115 -6.14 -6.93 11.23
CA ALA A 115 -6.94 -7.39 12.36
C ALA A 115 -7.50 -6.24 13.22
N ARG A 116 -6.86 -5.06 13.18
CA ARG A 116 -7.31 -3.83 13.85
C ARG A 116 -8.13 -2.90 12.95
N ASN A 117 -8.43 -3.30 11.71
CA ASN A 117 -9.07 -2.46 10.69
C ASN A 117 -8.30 -1.16 10.39
N ALA A 118 -6.97 -1.21 10.50
CA ALA A 118 -6.07 -0.06 10.35
C ALA A 118 -5.36 -0.02 8.98
N VAL A 119 -5.54 -1.03 8.12
CA VAL A 119 -5.16 -0.99 6.69
C VAL A 119 -6.32 -0.44 5.89
N LYS A 120 -6.06 0.45 4.93
CA LYS A 120 -7.08 1.13 4.11
C LYS A 120 -6.70 1.12 2.64
N ILE A 121 -7.69 0.97 1.78
CA ILE A 121 -7.58 1.08 0.32
C ILE A 121 -7.66 2.56 -0.06
N LEU A 122 -6.74 2.99 -0.90
CA LEU A 122 -6.80 4.25 -1.61
C LEU A 122 -7.22 3.97 -3.05
N SER A 123 -8.17 4.73 -3.58
CA SER A 123 -8.50 4.73 -5.00
C SER A 123 -7.88 5.94 -5.68
N ALA A 124 -7.55 5.76 -6.96
CA ALA A 124 -7.06 6.85 -7.80
C ALA A 124 -8.20 7.82 -8.14
N PHE A 125 -7.97 9.11 -7.93
CA PHE A 125 -8.84 10.21 -8.35
C PHE A 125 -8.08 11.12 -9.29
N ASN A 126 -8.69 11.44 -10.42
CA ASN A 126 -8.14 12.36 -11.40
C ASN A 126 -8.72 13.75 -11.19
N LYS A 127 -7.83 14.74 -11.12
CA LYS A 127 -8.16 16.13 -11.41
C LYS A 127 -8.18 16.29 -12.92
N VAL A 128 -9.35 16.64 -13.45
CA VAL A 128 -9.63 16.74 -14.87
C VAL A 128 -10.04 18.16 -15.20
N GLU A 129 -9.49 18.68 -16.28
CA GLU A 129 -9.93 19.90 -16.93
C GLU A 129 -10.88 19.52 -18.07
N LEU A 130 -12.08 20.09 -18.06
CA LEU A 130 -13.11 19.83 -19.06
C LEU A 130 -13.57 21.15 -19.69
N GLU A 131 -13.48 21.25 -21.00
CA GLU A 131 -14.03 22.37 -21.78
C GLU A 131 -15.16 21.89 -22.68
N VAL A 132 -16.32 22.54 -22.57
CA VAL A 132 -17.57 22.17 -23.25
C VAL A 132 -18.39 23.41 -23.57
N GLU A 133 -19.34 23.29 -24.50
CA GLU A 133 -20.28 24.39 -24.76
C GLU A 133 -21.21 24.65 -23.56
N GLU A 134 -21.49 25.93 -23.31
CA GLU A 134 -22.29 26.40 -22.17
C GLU A 134 -23.68 25.74 -22.09
N ARG A 135 -24.31 25.45 -23.24
CA ARG A 135 -25.63 24.81 -23.30
C ARG A 135 -25.70 23.43 -22.62
N HIS A 136 -24.57 22.74 -22.47
CA HIS A 136 -24.51 21.40 -21.86
C HIS A 136 -24.18 21.42 -20.36
N TYR A 137 -23.91 22.60 -19.78
CA TYR A 137 -23.37 22.74 -18.44
C TYR A 137 -24.17 22.00 -17.36
N SER A 138 -25.47 22.28 -17.22
CA SER A 138 -26.30 21.67 -16.17
C SER A 138 -26.36 20.13 -16.28
N GLN A 139 -26.40 19.61 -17.51
CA GLN A 139 -26.42 18.18 -17.78
C GLN A 139 -25.08 17.53 -17.43
N ILE A 140 -23.97 18.21 -17.72
CA ILE A 140 -22.63 17.73 -17.40
C ILE A 140 -22.37 17.77 -15.89
N VAL A 141 -22.81 18.80 -15.17
CA VAL A 141 -22.72 18.85 -13.71
C VAL A 141 -23.47 17.67 -13.08
N ALA A 142 -24.68 17.38 -13.55
CA ALA A 142 -25.43 16.20 -13.11
C ALA A 142 -24.70 14.89 -13.45
N LEU A 143 -24.13 14.80 -14.65
CA LEU A 143 -23.36 13.63 -15.09
C LEU A 143 -22.10 13.41 -14.24
N ILE A 144 -21.40 14.47 -13.84
CA ILE A 144 -20.24 14.43 -12.95
C ILE A 144 -20.67 13.83 -11.60
N GLY A 145 -21.75 14.34 -10.99
CA GLY A 145 -22.26 13.83 -9.72
C GLY A 145 -22.69 12.35 -9.80
N GLN A 146 -23.35 11.93 -10.88
CA GLN A 146 -23.71 10.53 -11.10
C GLN A 146 -22.50 9.58 -11.19
N ASN A 147 -21.35 10.10 -11.64
CA ASN A 147 -20.09 9.38 -11.70
C ASN A 147 -19.20 9.65 -10.47
N ARG A 148 -19.77 10.22 -9.40
CA ARG A 148 -19.10 10.49 -8.12
C ARG A 148 -17.91 11.45 -8.23
N GLY A 149 -17.93 12.28 -9.28
CA GLY A 149 -17.01 13.39 -9.38
C GLY A 149 -17.54 14.64 -8.66
N ASN A 150 -16.67 15.63 -8.49
CA ASN A 150 -17.03 16.94 -7.96
C ASN A 150 -16.52 18.05 -8.87
N VAL A 151 -17.29 19.12 -9.01
CA VAL A 151 -16.82 20.35 -9.66
C VAL A 151 -16.06 21.18 -8.63
N LEU A 152 -14.79 21.46 -8.89
CA LEU A 152 -13.94 22.29 -8.03
C LEU A 152 -14.06 23.77 -8.41
N ALA A 153 -14.11 24.06 -9.71
CA ALA A 153 -14.24 25.40 -10.25
C ALA A 153 -14.83 25.35 -11.66
N ALA A 154 -15.54 26.40 -12.07
CA ALA A 154 -16.02 26.61 -13.43
C ALA A 154 -15.73 28.06 -13.83
N MET A 155 -15.31 28.27 -15.06
CA MET A 155 -15.03 29.59 -15.63
C MET A 155 -15.63 29.69 -17.03
N ASP A 156 -16.38 30.76 -17.26
CA ASP A 156 -16.95 31.04 -18.57
C ASP A 156 -15.88 31.61 -19.52
N LYS A 157 -15.87 31.11 -20.75
CA LYS A 157 -15.03 31.54 -21.85
C LYS A 157 -15.87 31.60 -23.13
N ASN A 158 -16.47 32.76 -23.41
CA ASN A 158 -17.15 33.07 -24.69
C ASN A 158 -17.85 31.86 -25.34
N LYS A 159 -19.05 31.50 -24.86
CA LYS A 159 -19.89 30.36 -25.29
C LYS A 159 -19.39 28.96 -24.90
N LYS A 160 -18.19 28.84 -24.33
CA LYS A 160 -17.69 27.62 -23.70
C LYS A 160 -17.50 27.81 -22.20
N ILE A 161 -17.59 26.71 -21.46
CA ILE A 161 -17.29 26.65 -20.03
C ILE A 161 -16.13 25.71 -19.82
N LYS A 162 -15.15 26.20 -19.05
CA LYS A 162 -13.99 25.44 -18.62
C LYS A 162 -14.15 25.07 -17.15
N MET A 163 -14.13 23.78 -16.84
CA MET A 163 -14.36 23.23 -15.51
C MET A 163 -13.14 22.45 -15.02
N ASN A 164 -12.77 22.66 -13.76
CA ASN A 164 -11.88 21.77 -13.03
C ASN A 164 -12.75 20.84 -12.20
N ILE A 165 -12.60 19.54 -12.42
CA ILE A 165 -13.39 18.51 -11.75
C ILE A 165 -12.48 17.46 -11.11
N THR A 166 -12.96 16.77 -10.10
CA THR A 166 -12.38 15.50 -9.64
C THR A 166 -13.25 14.35 -10.09
N MET A 167 -12.65 13.22 -10.45
CA MET A 167 -13.36 12.01 -10.86
C MET A 167 -12.60 10.77 -10.40
N PRO A 168 -13.26 9.76 -9.80
CA PRO A 168 -12.65 8.46 -9.58
C PRO A 168 -12.16 7.85 -10.90
N GLU A 169 -10.96 7.27 -10.92
CA GLU A 169 -10.39 6.60 -12.11
C GLU A 169 -11.33 5.52 -12.65
N GLU A 170 -11.91 4.71 -11.76
CA GLU A 170 -12.85 3.63 -12.09
C GLU A 170 -14.11 4.13 -12.83
N ASN A 171 -14.47 5.40 -12.65
CA ASN A 171 -15.65 6.02 -13.25
C ASN A 171 -15.33 6.85 -14.52
N LEU A 172 -14.06 7.16 -14.79
CA LEU A 172 -13.67 8.10 -15.85
C LEU A 172 -14.07 7.62 -17.25
N SER A 173 -13.87 6.33 -17.55
CA SER A 173 -14.25 5.77 -18.86
C SER A 173 -15.77 5.79 -19.10
N SER A 174 -16.57 5.50 -18.07
CA SER A 174 -18.04 5.60 -18.14
C SER A 174 -18.49 7.05 -18.32
N PHE A 175 -17.87 7.97 -17.58
CA PHE A 175 -18.12 9.40 -17.70
C PHE A 175 -17.84 9.91 -19.12
N GLU A 176 -16.67 9.59 -19.67
CA GLU A 176 -16.26 10.05 -21.00
C GLU A 176 -17.18 9.52 -22.10
N LYS A 177 -17.61 8.25 -22.03
CA LYS A 177 -18.60 7.69 -22.98
C LYS A 177 -19.92 8.47 -22.99
N LYS A 178 -20.43 8.80 -21.80
CA LYS A 178 -21.68 9.57 -21.66
C LYS A 178 -21.50 11.03 -22.11
N LEU A 179 -20.35 11.61 -21.81
CA LEU A 179 -19.99 12.97 -22.23
C LEU A 179 -19.93 13.07 -23.77
N ARG A 180 -19.25 12.12 -24.42
CA ARG A 180 -19.18 12.01 -25.89
C ARG A 180 -20.56 12.00 -26.54
N LEU A 181 -21.48 11.19 -26.02
CA LEU A 181 -22.86 11.11 -26.52
C LEU A 181 -23.64 12.41 -26.32
N LEU A 182 -23.39 13.10 -25.19
CA LEU A 182 -24.09 14.33 -24.85
C LEU A 182 -23.66 15.52 -25.72
N THR A 183 -22.36 15.61 -26.01
CA THR A 183 -21.77 16.76 -26.73
C THR A 183 -21.51 16.47 -28.20
N ASN A 184 -21.81 15.27 -28.69
CA ASN A 184 -21.46 14.80 -30.04
C ASN A 184 -19.96 14.98 -30.33
N ASP A 185 -19.11 14.52 -29.41
CA ASP A 185 -17.65 14.68 -29.46
C ASP A 185 -17.11 16.13 -29.37
N ASP A 186 -17.96 17.15 -29.18
CA ASP A 186 -17.49 18.53 -28.94
C ASP A 186 -17.16 18.76 -27.45
N TYR A 187 -16.03 18.22 -27.02
CA TYR A 187 -15.46 18.48 -25.70
C TYR A 187 -13.93 18.40 -25.74
N GLN A 188 -13.26 19.07 -24.81
CA GLN A 188 -11.85 18.83 -24.52
C GLN A 188 -11.71 18.36 -23.07
N LEU A 189 -11.12 17.18 -22.88
CA LEU A 189 -10.87 16.60 -21.57
C LEU A 189 -9.37 16.38 -21.40
N THR A 190 -8.79 16.99 -20.36
CA THR A 190 -7.37 16.84 -20.03
C THR A 190 -7.21 16.39 -18.59
N ILE A 191 -6.50 15.28 -18.36
CA ILE A 191 -6.14 14.84 -17.01
C ILE A 191 -4.96 15.68 -16.54
N ILE A 192 -5.16 16.50 -15.51
CA ILE A 192 -4.14 17.39 -14.95
C ILE A 192 -3.21 16.61 -14.03
N LYS A 193 -3.80 15.82 -13.13
CA LYS A 193 -3.07 15.10 -12.07
C LYS A 193 -3.92 13.95 -11.54
N GLN A 194 -3.27 12.84 -11.19
CA GLN A 194 -3.86 11.78 -10.40
C GLN A 194 -3.41 11.89 -8.94
N GLU A 195 -4.34 11.71 -8.01
CA GLU A 195 -4.12 11.70 -6.56
C GLU A 195 -4.78 10.45 -5.96
N PHE A 196 -4.20 9.89 -4.91
CA PHE A 196 -4.79 8.77 -4.19
C PHE A 196 -5.51 9.29 -2.93
N VAL A 197 -6.77 8.88 -2.75
CA VAL A 197 -7.59 9.21 -1.57
C VAL A 197 -8.30 7.95 -1.07
N PHE A 198 -8.80 7.98 0.17
CA PHE A 198 -9.50 6.83 0.75
C PHE A 198 -10.68 6.41 -0.11
N ALA A 199 -10.72 5.13 -0.47
CA ALA A 199 -11.84 4.57 -1.22
C ALA A 199 -13.11 4.62 -0.37
N HIS A 200 -14.21 5.10 -0.96
CA HIS A 200 -15.50 5.26 -0.27
C HIS A 200 -16.15 3.94 0.17
N HIS A 201 -15.89 2.84 -0.54
CA HIS A 201 -16.49 1.53 -0.25
C HIS A 201 -15.42 0.44 -0.08
N GLN A 202 -14.61 0.57 0.97
CA GLN A 202 -13.57 -0.40 1.35
C GLN A 202 -14.06 -1.86 1.28
N GLN A 203 -15.14 -2.18 1.99
CA GLN A 203 -15.64 -3.56 2.10
C GLN A 203 -16.06 -4.13 0.76
N ARG A 204 -16.77 -3.35 -0.07
CA ARG A 204 -17.19 -3.79 -1.40
C ARG A 204 -15.99 -4.16 -2.27
N ILE A 205 -14.92 -3.36 -2.23
CA ILE A 205 -13.70 -3.64 -3.00
C ILE A 205 -13.02 -4.91 -2.48
N ILE A 206 -12.92 -5.07 -1.16
CA ILE A 206 -12.36 -6.28 -0.52
C ILE A 206 -13.15 -7.53 -0.93
N ASP A 207 -14.48 -7.47 -0.88
CA ASP A 207 -15.35 -8.60 -1.22
C ASP A 207 -15.28 -8.94 -2.71
N GLN A 208 -15.16 -7.93 -3.59
CA GLN A 208 -15.02 -8.12 -5.03
C GLN A 208 -13.68 -8.73 -5.41
N VAL A 209 -12.58 -8.27 -4.79
CA VAL A 209 -11.24 -8.82 -5.05
C VAL A 209 -11.07 -10.19 -4.38
N ALA A 210 -11.72 -10.43 -3.24
CA ALA A 210 -11.73 -11.69 -2.49
C ALA A 210 -10.33 -12.25 -2.20
N TYR A 211 -9.33 -11.38 -2.03
CA TYR A 211 -7.96 -11.79 -1.76
C TYR A 211 -7.81 -12.37 -0.35
N ASN A 212 -7.13 -13.51 -0.25
CA ASN A 212 -6.81 -14.15 1.02
C ASN A 212 -5.29 -14.10 1.28
N PRO A 213 -4.81 -13.17 2.13
CA PRO A 213 -3.38 -13.01 2.40
C PRO A 213 -2.75 -14.21 3.12
N GLU A 214 -3.53 -15.05 3.79
CA GLU A 214 -3.01 -16.24 4.49
C GLU A 214 -2.73 -17.41 3.54
N LYS A 215 -3.34 -17.40 2.35
CA LYS A 215 -3.08 -18.38 1.29
C LYS A 215 -2.03 -17.93 0.29
N ASP A 216 -1.55 -16.69 0.38
CA ASP A 216 -0.50 -16.15 -0.48
C ASP A 216 0.88 -16.62 0.01
N LEU A 217 1.39 -17.67 -0.63
CA LEU A 217 2.69 -18.23 -0.30
C LEU A 217 3.87 -17.38 -0.81
N GLU A 218 3.66 -16.63 -1.90
CA GLU A 218 4.68 -15.74 -2.48
C GLU A 218 4.94 -14.54 -1.57
N ASN A 219 3.88 -14.03 -0.93
CA ASN A 219 3.92 -12.91 0.01
C ASN A 219 3.45 -13.35 1.40
N SER A 220 3.97 -14.46 1.91
CA SER A 220 3.55 -15.01 3.20
C SER A 220 3.91 -14.07 4.37
N ALA A 221 2.99 -13.90 5.33
CA ALA A 221 3.22 -13.17 6.58
C ALA A 221 3.71 -14.07 7.73
N ASN A 222 3.68 -15.39 7.53
CA ASN A 222 4.08 -16.37 8.54
C ASN A 222 5.60 -16.36 8.72
N ALA A 223 6.10 -16.85 9.84
CA ALA A 223 7.52 -17.12 10.00
C ALA A 223 7.86 -18.52 9.49
N VAL A 224 9.13 -18.71 9.12
CA VAL A 224 9.71 -20.02 8.85
C VAL A 224 10.69 -20.31 9.98
N SER A 225 10.50 -21.42 10.67
CA SER A 225 11.27 -21.79 11.85
C SER A 225 11.75 -23.22 11.75
N CYS A 226 12.94 -23.51 12.25
CA CYS A 226 13.46 -24.86 12.32
C CYS A 226 12.83 -25.58 13.53
N PRO A 227 12.72 -26.93 13.54
CA PRO A 227 12.12 -27.69 14.64
C PRO A 227 12.75 -27.44 16.02
N HIS A 228 13.97 -26.89 16.08
CA HIS A 228 14.65 -26.53 17.33
C HIS A 228 14.20 -25.18 17.92
N ALA A 229 13.57 -24.30 17.13
CA ALA A 229 13.09 -22.99 17.56
C ALA A 229 11.55 -22.94 17.73
N SER A 230 10.82 -23.86 17.10
CA SER A 230 9.38 -24.10 17.35
C SER A 230 8.99 -25.51 16.87
N ASP A 231 7.92 -26.08 17.43
CA ASP A 231 7.42 -27.40 17.02
C ASP A 231 6.94 -27.44 15.55
N ASP A 232 6.49 -26.28 15.02
CA ASP A 232 6.02 -26.11 13.64
C ASP A 232 7.09 -25.49 12.73
N LEU A 233 7.25 -26.02 11.50
CA LEU A 233 8.12 -25.46 10.45
C LEU A 233 7.65 -24.07 9.98
N ILE A 234 6.34 -23.83 10.06
CA ILE A 234 5.68 -22.58 9.70
C ILE A 234 4.95 -22.06 10.93
N VAL A 235 5.36 -20.90 11.42
CA VAL A 235 4.71 -20.26 12.57
C VAL A 235 3.73 -19.19 12.07
N PRO A 236 2.43 -19.29 12.40
CA PRO A 236 1.43 -18.33 11.98
C PRO A 236 1.79 -16.89 12.34
N TRP A 237 1.44 -15.93 11.48
CA TRP A 237 1.76 -14.49 11.61
C TRP A 237 1.42 -13.89 13.00
N ASN A 238 0.36 -14.39 13.65
CA ASN A 238 -0.12 -13.94 14.96
C ASN A 238 0.65 -14.56 16.14
N LYS A 239 1.56 -15.51 15.89
CA LYS A 239 2.44 -16.13 16.88
C LYS A 239 3.93 -15.78 16.68
N VAL A 240 4.29 -15.09 15.61
CA VAL A 240 5.69 -14.77 15.26
C VAL A 240 6.43 -14.07 16.40
N GLU A 241 5.77 -13.15 17.11
CA GLU A 241 6.37 -12.39 18.22
C GLU A 241 6.77 -13.24 19.42
N GLN A 242 6.35 -14.51 19.48
CA GLN A 242 6.68 -15.42 20.58
C GLN A 242 8.01 -16.14 20.36
N ILE A 243 8.55 -16.13 19.13
CA ILE A 243 9.75 -16.88 18.74
C ILE A 243 10.94 -15.99 18.38
N VAL A 244 10.81 -14.67 18.57
CA VAL A 244 11.83 -13.68 18.19
C VAL A 244 12.91 -13.59 19.27
N PHE A 245 14.14 -13.35 18.84
CA PHE A 245 15.31 -13.20 19.71
C PHE A 245 15.54 -11.75 20.10
N TYR A 246 15.26 -10.81 19.20
CA TYR A 246 15.30 -9.38 19.46
C TYR A 246 14.01 -8.95 20.18
N PRO A 247 14.11 -8.20 21.29
CA PRO A 247 12.93 -7.79 22.05
C PRO A 247 12.03 -6.86 21.23
N MET A 248 10.72 -7.10 21.32
CA MET A 248 9.72 -6.20 20.78
C MET A 248 9.84 -4.79 21.38
N SER A 249 9.63 -3.79 20.54
CA SER A 249 9.65 -2.40 20.94
C SER A 249 8.38 -2.04 21.71
N LYS A 250 8.51 -1.19 22.74
CA LYS A 250 7.36 -0.63 23.48
C LYS A 250 6.76 0.52 22.68
N ILE A 251 6.03 0.22 21.61
CA ILE A 251 5.44 1.20 20.67
C ILE A 251 4.03 1.62 21.10
#